data_AF-A0A5P3VEF5-F1
#
_entry.id   AF-A0A5P3VEF5-F1
#
_cell.length_a   1.000
_cell.length_b   1.000
_cell.length_c   1.000
_cell.angle_alpha   90.00
_cell.angle_beta   90.00
_cell.angle_gamma   90.00
#
_symmetry.space_group_name_H-M   'P 1'
#
loop_
_entity.id
_entity.type
_entity.pdbx_description
1 polymer ?
#
loop_
_entity_poly.entity_id
_entity_poly.type
_entity_poly.pdbx_seq_one_letter_code
_entity_poly.pdbx_strand_id
1 'polypeptide(L)'
;MPPLSAPALLDATLRAVARRYRLPASAAAISDPQSHSPATTLALAIEQARAAVARGDTPTAALKDRFVDALAHLIREALRADAGDPVFQAMVMRHRAAHVREYASLSAGAGQDRREVQAAVNAIAHPGRQQRLVPGPWREALARLHACAAASSWSALHDAVRSLPDMPEIANGAPGLARLLDSPALKRLQRLEALASDDLVRQYQLLWERHGPRSGSAGASAQGIAARQRGAAVEAQAAQALEALAQRLNASGRAPASYRVVTSMRVPASIPATHERAKTEWDAVLLRQVLPVEEPQAWEICLLAEAKASVDAATTDLPKLLRGLRLLAHADRDTVYAFETQQGVVRLHGASLGALRADAAGLAGTVLYCCDAPAEAGPRLLGAASRMQLLSAQASLDFAGALAHAQAANSAALAPVWHQLLESPRWHSVLNQYPTLWQVRELMVHPDDLMAAINETGNEIDSGTGA
;
A
#
# COMPACT_ATOMS: atom_id res chain seq x y z
N MET A 1 -36.73 3.83 4.04
CA MET A 1 -36.95 3.00 2.83
C MET A 1 -36.13 1.73 2.96
N PRO A 2 -36.65 0.57 2.56
CA PRO A 2 -35.87 -0.66 2.51
C PRO A 2 -34.72 -0.52 1.50
N PRO A 3 -33.64 -1.32 1.61
CA PRO A 3 -32.57 -1.32 0.61
C PRO A 3 -33.17 -1.58 -0.78
N LEU A 4 -32.81 -0.75 -1.75
CA LEU A 4 -33.26 -0.89 -3.13
C LEU A 4 -32.73 -2.22 -3.65
N SER A 5 -33.62 -3.19 -3.87
CA SER A 5 -33.25 -4.48 -4.46
C SER A 5 -32.59 -4.21 -5.82
N ALA A 6 -31.42 -4.80 -6.02
CA ALA A 6 -30.81 -4.83 -7.34
C ALA A 6 -31.80 -5.50 -8.31
N PRO A 7 -31.84 -5.06 -9.59
CA PRO A 7 -32.66 -5.74 -10.60
C PRO A 7 -32.33 -7.23 -10.59
N ALA A 8 -33.35 -8.10 -10.70
CA ALA A 8 -33.15 -9.55 -10.62
C ALA A 8 -32.06 -10.07 -11.59
N LEU A 9 -31.89 -9.41 -12.73
CA LEU A 9 -30.82 -9.67 -13.69
C LEU A 9 -29.42 -9.33 -13.14
N LEU A 10 -29.24 -8.17 -12.49
CA LEU A 10 -27.97 -7.81 -11.84
C LEU A 10 -27.60 -8.85 -10.76
N ASP A 11 -28.57 -9.21 -9.91
CA ASP A 11 -28.36 -10.22 -8.86
C ASP A 11 -28.11 -11.62 -9.42
N ALA A 12 -28.73 -11.99 -10.55
CA ALA A 12 -28.47 -13.25 -11.23
C ALA A 12 -27.04 -13.27 -11.80
N THR A 13 -26.64 -12.22 -12.53
CA THR A 13 -25.29 -12.10 -13.09
C THR A 13 -24.24 -12.18 -11.99
N LEU A 14 -24.35 -11.39 -10.92
CA LEU A 14 -23.36 -11.36 -9.82
C LEU A 14 -23.22 -12.71 -9.10
N ARG A 15 -24.29 -13.51 -9.05
CA ARG A 15 -24.27 -14.88 -8.52
C ARG A 15 -23.67 -15.90 -9.49
N ALA A 16 -23.85 -15.71 -10.79
CA ALA A 16 -23.31 -16.58 -11.83
C ALA A 16 -21.81 -16.37 -12.10
N VAL A 17 -21.27 -15.16 -11.85
CA VAL A 17 -19.84 -14.87 -12.05
C VAL A 17 -18.96 -15.91 -11.35
N ALA A 18 -18.06 -16.53 -12.12
CA ALA A 18 -17.06 -17.43 -11.57
C ALA A 18 -16.14 -16.69 -10.58
N ARG A 19 -16.03 -17.23 -9.37
CA ARG A 19 -15.25 -16.61 -8.28
C ARG A 19 -13.90 -17.29 -8.10
N ARG A 20 -13.06 -17.23 -9.14
CA ARG A 20 -11.77 -17.95 -9.22
C ARG A 20 -10.76 -17.63 -8.10
N TYR A 21 -10.95 -16.50 -7.40
CA TYR A 21 -10.06 -16.06 -6.32
C TYR A 21 -10.51 -16.45 -4.92
N ARG A 22 -11.70 -17.06 -4.79
CA ARG A 22 -12.30 -17.34 -3.48
C ARG A 22 -11.41 -18.22 -2.62
N LEU A 23 -11.41 -17.90 -1.33
CA LEU A 23 -10.81 -18.74 -0.31
C LEU A 23 -11.91 -19.53 0.41
N PRO A 24 -11.59 -20.70 0.98
CA PRO A 24 -12.52 -21.42 1.82
C PRO A 24 -12.99 -20.55 2.99
N ALA A 25 -14.27 -20.62 3.35
CA ALA A 25 -14.81 -19.86 4.49
C ALA A 25 -14.13 -20.22 5.81
N SER A 26 -13.67 -21.48 5.94
CA SER A 26 -12.86 -21.94 7.06
C SER A 26 -11.46 -22.25 6.60
N ALA A 27 -10.46 -21.65 7.26
CA ALA A 27 -9.05 -21.96 7.03
C ALA A 27 -8.72 -23.44 7.30
N ALA A 28 -9.54 -24.14 8.10
CA ALA A 28 -9.36 -25.56 8.36
C ALA A 28 -9.64 -26.45 7.12
N ALA A 29 -10.34 -25.93 6.11
CA ALA A 29 -10.59 -26.64 4.85
C ALA A 29 -9.38 -26.60 3.89
N ILE A 30 -8.34 -25.82 4.21
CA ILE A 30 -7.11 -25.76 3.43
C ILE A 30 -6.31 -27.04 3.71
N SER A 31 -6.29 -27.93 2.72
CA SER A 31 -5.78 -29.30 2.86
C SER A 31 -4.25 -29.39 2.91
N ASP A 32 -3.79 -30.47 3.54
CA ASP A 32 -2.41 -30.95 3.73
C ASP A 32 -1.44 -30.11 4.61
N PRO A 33 -1.49 -30.28 5.95
CA PRO A 33 -0.56 -29.66 6.89
C PRO A 33 0.92 -29.98 6.64
N GLN A 34 1.24 -31.09 5.96
CA GLN A 34 2.63 -31.54 5.77
C GLN A 34 3.30 -30.89 4.56
N SER A 35 2.52 -30.34 3.62
CA SER A 35 3.02 -29.62 2.44
C SER A 35 3.02 -28.09 2.61
N HIS A 36 2.64 -27.56 3.79
CA HIS A 36 2.49 -26.12 3.98
C HIS A 36 3.82 -25.41 4.20
N SER A 37 4.01 -24.27 3.52
CA SER A 37 5.12 -23.36 3.81
C SER A 37 5.06 -22.84 5.26
N PRO A 38 6.18 -22.41 5.87
CA PRO A 38 6.17 -21.81 7.20
C PRO A 38 5.21 -20.61 7.31
N ALA A 39 5.09 -19.81 6.25
CA ALA A 39 4.16 -18.68 6.19
C ALA A 39 2.69 -19.13 6.24
N THR A 40 2.34 -20.19 5.51
CA THR A 40 1.00 -20.79 5.51
C THR A 40 0.67 -21.36 6.89
N THR A 41 1.59 -22.14 7.46
CA THR A 41 1.44 -22.72 8.82
C THR A 41 1.22 -21.63 9.86
N LEU A 42 1.99 -20.54 9.79
CA LEU A 42 1.85 -19.40 10.68
C LEU A 42 0.49 -18.70 10.53
N ALA A 43 0.03 -18.48 9.28
CA ALA A 43 -1.27 -17.87 9.03
C ALA A 43 -2.44 -18.71 9.58
N LEU A 44 -2.38 -20.03 9.39
CA LEU A 44 -3.37 -20.96 9.91
C LEU A 44 -3.37 -20.98 11.45
N ALA A 45 -2.20 -20.95 12.08
CA ALA A 45 -2.10 -20.89 13.53
C ALA A 45 -2.72 -19.59 14.10
N ILE A 46 -2.49 -18.46 13.44
CA ILE A 46 -3.10 -17.16 13.80
C ILE A 46 -4.63 -17.24 13.69
N GLU A 47 -5.16 -17.78 12.59
CA GLU A 47 -6.62 -17.88 12.41
C GLU A 47 -7.27 -18.83 13.41
N GLN A 48 -6.64 -19.97 13.71
CA GLN A 48 -7.10 -20.89 14.75
C GLN A 48 -7.13 -20.21 16.13
N ALA A 49 -6.13 -19.39 16.44
CA ALA A 49 -6.05 -18.66 17.69
C ALA A 49 -7.15 -17.60 17.79
N ARG A 50 -7.33 -16.81 16.72
CA ARG A 50 -8.42 -15.81 16.61
C ARG A 50 -9.79 -16.48 16.78
N ALA A 51 -10.03 -17.60 16.11
CA ALA A 51 -11.29 -18.32 16.18
C ALA A 51 -11.58 -18.87 17.58
N ALA A 52 -10.57 -19.35 18.31
CA ALA A 52 -10.70 -19.77 19.71
C ALA A 52 -11.08 -18.58 20.60
N VAL A 53 -10.34 -17.47 20.52
CA VAL A 53 -10.64 -16.26 21.29
C VAL A 53 -12.04 -15.72 20.99
N ALA A 54 -12.47 -15.73 19.73
CA ALA A 54 -13.80 -15.28 19.33
C ALA A 54 -14.94 -16.13 19.92
N ARG A 55 -14.68 -17.40 20.27
CA ARG A 55 -15.64 -18.28 20.98
C ARG A 55 -15.58 -18.14 22.51
N GLY A 56 -14.64 -17.34 23.04
CA GLY A 56 -14.35 -17.28 24.47
C GLY A 56 -13.43 -18.39 24.97
N ASP A 57 -12.85 -19.19 24.07
CA ASP A 57 -11.89 -20.25 24.40
C ASP A 57 -10.48 -19.68 24.54
N THR A 58 -9.66 -20.30 25.40
CA THR A 58 -8.21 -20.03 25.43
C THR A 58 -7.51 -20.89 24.37
N PRO A 59 -6.67 -20.30 23.49
CA PRO A 59 -5.84 -21.07 22.56
C PRO A 59 -4.97 -22.13 23.27
N THR A 60 -4.89 -23.33 22.70
CA THR A 60 -4.15 -24.44 23.31
C THR A 60 -2.63 -24.23 23.31
N ALA A 61 -1.91 -24.88 24.22
CA ALA A 61 -0.45 -24.86 24.25
C ALA A 61 0.17 -25.39 22.94
N ALA A 62 -0.37 -26.48 22.39
CA ALA A 62 0.10 -27.04 21.12
C ALA A 62 -0.04 -26.05 19.95
N LEU A 63 -1.06 -25.19 19.97
CA LEU A 63 -1.23 -24.15 18.95
C LEU A 63 -0.19 -23.03 19.10
N LYS A 64 0.10 -22.63 20.34
CA LYS A 64 1.19 -21.69 20.64
C LYS A 64 2.54 -22.23 20.16
N ASP A 65 2.84 -23.50 20.44
CA ASP A 65 4.10 -24.12 20.04
C ASP A 65 4.23 -24.16 18.52
N ARG A 66 3.16 -24.54 17.82
CA ARG A 66 3.11 -24.50 16.34
C ARG A 66 3.34 -23.09 15.79
N PHE A 67 2.74 -22.06 16.39
CA PHE A 67 2.96 -20.67 16.00
C PHE A 67 4.44 -20.28 16.17
N VAL A 68 5.02 -20.59 17.34
CA VAL A 68 6.40 -20.24 17.68
C VAL A 68 7.38 -20.95 16.73
N ASP A 69 7.16 -22.23 16.45
CA ASP A 69 8.00 -22.99 15.53
C ASP A 69 7.88 -22.48 14.09
N ALA A 70 6.67 -22.19 13.62
CA ALA A 70 6.45 -21.64 12.28
C ALA A 70 7.11 -20.25 12.13
N LEU A 71 7.00 -19.38 13.14
CA LEU A 71 7.67 -18.08 13.16
C LEU A 71 9.20 -18.23 13.17
N ALA A 72 9.74 -19.17 13.95
CA ALA A 72 11.17 -19.45 13.96
C ALA A 72 11.69 -19.90 12.57
N HIS A 73 10.95 -20.79 11.90
CA HIS A 73 11.29 -21.22 10.53
C HIS A 73 11.21 -20.06 9.53
N LEU A 74 10.16 -19.23 9.63
CA LEU A 74 9.99 -18.05 8.80
C LEU A 74 11.16 -17.05 8.95
N ILE A 75 11.63 -16.82 10.19
CA ILE A 75 12.78 -15.97 10.48
C ILE A 75 14.06 -16.57 9.88
N ARG A 76 14.29 -17.88 10.02
CA ARG A 76 15.46 -18.56 9.41
C ARG A 76 15.45 -18.45 7.89
N GLU A 77 14.30 -18.64 7.25
CA GLU A 77 14.15 -18.45 5.80
C GLU A 77 14.46 -17.02 5.39
N ALA A 78 13.94 -16.03 6.12
CA ALA A 78 14.15 -14.62 5.83
C ALA A 78 15.63 -14.20 6.03
N LEU A 79 16.38 -14.87 6.93
CA LEU A 79 17.80 -14.61 7.16
C LEU A 79 18.76 -15.26 6.15
N ARG A 80 18.30 -16.12 5.24
CA ARG A 80 19.19 -16.80 4.28
C ARG A 80 19.92 -15.77 3.40
N ALA A 81 21.25 -15.83 3.34
CA ALA A 81 22.07 -14.82 2.65
C ALA A 81 21.71 -14.63 1.16
N ASP A 82 21.41 -15.71 0.44
CA ASP A 82 21.22 -15.68 -1.02
C ASP A 82 19.75 -15.62 -1.45
N ALA A 83 18.84 -16.12 -0.63
CA ALA A 83 17.42 -16.30 -0.96
C ALA A 83 16.44 -15.73 0.08
N GLY A 84 16.97 -15.06 1.11
CA GLY A 84 16.18 -14.47 2.18
C GLY A 84 15.60 -13.10 1.81
N ASP A 85 15.02 -12.45 2.81
CA ASP A 85 14.41 -11.12 2.67
C ASP A 85 15.45 -10.04 3.00
N PRO A 86 15.93 -9.26 2.00
CA PRO A 86 16.97 -8.26 2.22
C PRO A 86 16.53 -7.13 3.15
N VAL A 87 15.24 -6.80 3.20
CA VAL A 87 14.71 -5.78 4.13
C VAL A 87 14.83 -6.29 5.55
N PHE A 88 14.38 -7.51 5.78
CA PHE A 88 14.46 -8.10 7.11
C PHE A 88 15.92 -8.25 7.58
N GLN A 89 16.82 -8.67 6.69
CA GLN A 89 18.26 -8.74 6.98
C GLN A 89 18.82 -7.36 7.37
N ALA A 90 18.46 -6.30 6.63
CA ALA A 90 18.87 -4.94 6.95
C ALA A 90 18.32 -4.46 8.30
N MET A 91 17.08 -4.85 8.64
CA MET A 91 16.49 -4.60 9.96
C MET A 91 17.25 -5.30 11.08
N VAL A 92 17.65 -6.56 10.88
CA VAL A 92 18.45 -7.32 11.85
C VAL A 92 19.83 -6.68 12.04
N MET A 93 20.48 -6.22 10.97
CA MET A 93 21.74 -5.49 11.06
C MET A 93 21.59 -4.19 11.85
N ARG A 94 20.55 -3.40 11.54
CA ARG A 94 20.21 -2.18 12.27
C ARG A 94 19.93 -2.45 13.75
N HIS A 95 19.30 -3.58 14.05
CA HIS A 95 18.99 -3.99 15.41
C HIS A 95 20.23 -4.35 16.23
N ARG A 96 21.22 -5.00 15.61
CA ARG A 96 22.42 -5.51 16.31
C ARG A 96 23.55 -4.49 16.40
N ALA A 97 23.73 -3.66 15.38
CA ALA A 97 24.88 -2.78 15.26
C ALA A 97 24.51 -1.32 15.49
N ALA A 98 25.05 -0.71 16.55
CA ALA A 98 24.76 0.68 16.92
C ALA A 98 25.15 1.68 15.81
N HIS A 99 26.28 1.48 15.14
CA HIS A 99 26.74 2.34 14.04
C HIS A 99 25.87 2.18 12.78
N VAL A 100 25.34 0.99 12.47
CA VAL A 100 24.35 0.81 11.39
C VAL A 100 23.04 1.51 11.74
N ARG A 101 22.61 1.46 13.00
CA ARG A 101 21.43 2.19 13.49
C ARG A 101 21.59 3.69 13.36
N GLU A 102 22.76 4.20 13.74
CA GLU A 102 23.13 5.60 13.59
C GLU A 102 23.11 6.00 12.11
N TYR A 103 23.79 5.24 11.25
CA TYR A 103 23.80 5.47 9.80
C TYR A 103 22.38 5.51 9.23
N ALA A 104 21.54 4.52 9.54
CA ALA A 104 20.16 4.45 9.08
C ALA A 104 19.35 5.69 9.52
N SER A 105 19.49 6.11 10.78
CA SER A 105 18.82 7.29 11.32
C SER A 105 19.24 8.58 10.61
N LEU A 106 20.54 8.77 10.38
CA LEU A 106 21.06 9.95 9.68
C LEU A 106 20.67 9.94 8.19
N SER A 107 20.68 8.77 7.56
CA SER A 107 20.40 8.63 6.13
C SER A 107 18.98 9.05 5.75
N ALA A 108 18.01 8.89 6.67
CA ALA A 108 16.63 9.31 6.47
C ALA A 108 16.48 10.84 6.29
N GLY A 109 17.35 11.64 6.93
CA GLY A 109 17.38 13.10 6.82
C GLY A 109 18.36 13.64 5.77
N ALA A 110 19.22 12.79 5.20
CA ALA A 110 20.36 13.22 4.39
C ALA A 110 19.97 14.02 3.14
N GLY A 111 18.82 13.75 2.53
CA GLY A 111 18.36 14.53 1.37
C GLY A 111 18.03 15.99 1.72
N GLN A 112 17.46 16.22 2.91
CA GLN A 112 17.19 17.57 3.38
C GLN A 112 18.48 18.28 3.77
N ASP A 113 19.35 17.60 4.51
CA ASP A 113 20.66 18.13 4.92
C ASP A 113 21.50 18.54 3.69
N ARG A 114 21.49 17.71 2.62
CA ARG A 114 22.17 18.01 1.36
C ARG A 114 21.66 19.30 0.72
N ARG A 115 20.34 19.49 0.67
CA ARG A 115 19.74 20.71 0.09
C ARG A 115 20.08 21.95 0.91
N GLU A 116 20.06 21.83 2.23
CA GLU A 116 20.42 22.91 3.15
C GLU A 116 21.87 23.34 2.98
N VAL A 117 22.80 22.38 3.00
CA VAL A 117 24.24 22.64 2.80
C VAL A 117 24.51 23.20 1.40
N GLN A 118 23.88 22.65 0.36
CA GLN A 118 24.04 23.17 -1.00
C GLN A 118 23.52 24.60 -1.14
N ALA A 119 22.39 24.93 -0.52
CA ALA A 119 21.86 26.29 -0.51
C ALA A 119 22.80 27.27 0.23
N ALA A 120 23.37 26.86 1.37
CA ALA A 120 24.35 27.65 2.10
C ALA A 120 25.63 27.86 1.29
N VAL A 121 26.15 26.82 0.64
CA VAL A 121 27.31 26.93 -0.27
C VAL A 121 27.00 27.85 -1.45
N ASN A 122 25.82 27.75 -2.06
CA ASN A 122 25.41 28.62 -3.15
C ASN A 122 25.29 30.10 -2.72
N ALA A 123 24.85 30.37 -1.48
CA ALA A 123 24.78 31.73 -0.96
C ALA A 123 26.17 32.39 -0.82
N ILE A 124 27.20 31.59 -0.55
CA ILE A 124 28.59 32.01 -0.37
C ILE A 124 29.33 32.04 -1.72
N ALA A 125 29.22 30.96 -2.49
CA ALA A 125 30.07 30.63 -3.63
C ALA A 125 29.27 30.49 -4.94
N HIS A 126 28.18 31.25 -5.13
CA HIS A 126 27.35 31.16 -6.34
C HIS A 126 28.18 31.24 -7.65
N PRO A 127 28.00 30.34 -8.64
CA PRO A 127 28.79 30.33 -9.87
C PRO A 127 28.79 31.67 -10.62
N GLY A 128 27.64 32.35 -10.69
CA GLY A 128 27.53 33.67 -11.31
C GLY A 128 28.28 34.80 -10.58
N ARG A 129 28.56 34.66 -9.27
CA ARG A 129 29.44 35.60 -8.54
C ARG A 129 30.90 35.28 -8.80
N GLN A 130 31.26 34.00 -8.91
CA GLN A 130 32.64 33.57 -9.22
C GLN A 130 33.10 34.08 -10.59
N GLN A 131 32.22 34.07 -11.59
CA GLN A 131 32.54 34.56 -12.95
C GLN A 131 32.86 36.06 -12.99
N ARG A 132 32.36 36.85 -12.02
CA ARG A 132 32.59 38.29 -11.90
C ARG A 132 33.86 38.63 -11.12
N LEU A 133 34.47 37.65 -10.45
CA LEU A 133 35.71 37.83 -9.70
C LEU A 133 36.93 37.66 -10.62
N VAL A 134 37.94 38.50 -10.37
CA VAL A 134 39.25 38.39 -11.02
C VAL A 134 39.86 37.01 -10.68
N PRO A 135 40.51 36.33 -11.64
CA PRO A 135 41.27 35.11 -11.36
C PRO A 135 42.25 35.31 -10.20
N GLY A 136 42.22 34.40 -9.23
CA GLY A 136 43.06 34.47 -8.03
C GLY A 136 42.65 33.46 -6.97
N PRO A 137 43.42 33.35 -5.86
CA PRO A 137 43.26 32.33 -4.83
C PRO A 137 41.83 32.26 -4.25
N TRP A 138 41.18 33.41 -4.10
CA TRP A 138 39.80 33.48 -3.60
C TRP A 138 38.77 32.84 -4.55
N ARG A 139 38.88 33.09 -5.86
CA ARG A 139 38.00 32.50 -6.86
C ARG A 139 38.17 30.98 -6.91
N GLU A 140 39.40 30.49 -6.79
CA GLU A 140 39.71 29.06 -6.73
C GLU A 140 39.15 28.39 -5.47
N ALA A 141 39.23 29.06 -4.32
CA ALA A 141 38.68 28.54 -3.08
C ALA A 141 37.14 28.44 -3.12
N LEU A 142 36.44 29.45 -3.66
CA LEU A 142 34.99 29.39 -3.87
C LEU A 142 34.60 28.29 -4.87
N ALA A 143 35.37 28.10 -5.95
CA ALA A 143 35.17 27.01 -6.89
C ALA A 143 35.34 25.64 -6.21
N ARG A 144 36.33 25.50 -5.31
CA ARG A 144 36.56 24.29 -4.52
C ARG A 144 35.40 23.98 -3.57
N LEU A 145 34.84 24.98 -2.89
CA LEU A 145 33.65 24.80 -2.05
C LEU A 145 32.47 24.26 -2.86
N HIS A 146 32.20 24.89 -4.01
CA HIS A 146 31.10 24.47 -4.88
C HIS A 146 31.33 23.07 -5.46
N ALA A 147 32.57 22.73 -5.84
CA ALA A 147 32.93 21.40 -6.31
C ALA A 147 32.77 20.32 -5.22
N CYS A 148 33.22 20.57 -3.99
CA CYS A 148 33.06 19.62 -2.88
C CYS A 148 31.58 19.37 -2.54
N ALA A 149 30.76 20.42 -2.53
CA ALA A 149 29.33 20.29 -2.31
C ALA A 149 28.63 19.52 -3.44
N ALA A 150 28.96 19.82 -4.70
CA ALA A 150 28.42 19.11 -5.86
C ALA A 150 28.83 17.63 -5.89
N ALA A 151 30.07 17.32 -5.50
CA ALA A 151 30.58 15.95 -5.39
C ALA A 151 30.08 15.21 -4.14
N SER A 152 29.33 15.86 -3.25
CA SER A 152 28.91 15.32 -1.94
C SER A 152 30.09 14.87 -1.06
N SER A 153 31.25 15.52 -1.19
CA SER A 153 32.45 15.27 -0.37
C SER A 153 32.44 16.18 0.86
N TRP A 154 31.68 15.79 1.88
CA TRP A 154 31.34 16.66 3.01
C TRP A 154 32.52 16.97 3.92
N SER A 155 33.43 16.00 4.10
CA SER A 155 34.65 16.20 4.87
C SER A 155 35.62 17.14 4.17
N ALA A 156 35.81 16.96 2.86
CA ALA A 156 36.59 17.89 2.05
C ALA A 156 35.97 19.29 2.01
N LEU A 157 34.63 19.39 2.01
CA LEU A 157 33.93 20.68 2.12
C LEU A 157 34.21 21.35 3.46
N HIS A 158 34.09 20.63 4.58
CA HIS A 158 34.41 21.18 5.91
C HIS A 158 35.87 21.67 5.96
N ASP A 159 36.83 20.85 5.52
CA ASP A 159 38.24 21.25 5.49
C ASP A 159 38.48 22.49 4.63
N ALA A 160 37.84 22.57 3.46
CA ALA A 160 37.91 23.74 2.60
C ALA A 160 37.32 25.00 3.28
N VAL A 161 36.17 24.89 3.95
CA VAL A 161 35.58 26.02 4.70
C VAL A 161 36.47 26.42 5.88
N ARG A 162 37.10 25.47 6.58
CA ARG A 162 37.99 25.73 7.72
C ARG A 162 39.29 26.41 7.30
N SER A 163 39.81 26.10 6.12
CA SER A 163 41.04 26.71 5.58
C SER A 163 40.86 28.14 5.07
N LEU A 164 39.60 28.59 4.91
CA LEU A 164 39.31 29.88 4.31
C LEU A 164 39.62 31.05 5.23
N PRO A 165 39.15 31.13 6.50
CA PRO A 165 39.29 32.31 7.38
C PRO A 165 40.67 32.95 7.50
N ASP A 166 41.74 32.23 7.17
CA ASP A 166 43.12 32.73 7.18
C ASP A 166 43.49 33.58 5.94
N MET A 167 42.60 33.75 4.95
CA MET A 167 42.83 34.64 3.81
C MET A 167 42.38 36.10 4.07
N PRO A 168 43.21 37.10 3.74
CA PRO A 168 42.92 38.51 4.04
C PRO A 168 41.70 39.10 3.29
N GLU A 169 41.23 38.48 2.21
CA GLU A 169 40.15 38.98 1.34
C GLU A 169 38.70 38.70 1.81
N ILE A 170 38.49 38.15 3.03
CA ILE A 170 37.23 37.51 3.45
C ILE A 170 36.23 38.42 4.17
N ALA A 171 36.51 39.73 4.30
CA ALA A 171 35.73 40.65 5.13
C ALA A 171 34.19 40.58 4.93
N ASN A 172 33.72 40.26 3.72
CA ASN A 172 32.28 40.19 3.38
C ASN A 172 31.66 38.77 3.42
N GLY A 173 32.44 37.70 3.57
CA GLY A 173 31.99 36.30 3.52
C GLY A 173 32.07 35.54 4.86
N ALA A 174 32.80 36.07 5.84
CA ALA A 174 33.11 35.42 7.11
C ALA A 174 31.87 34.90 7.89
N PRO A 175 30.74 35.64 7.99
CA PRO A 175 29.57 35.16 8.73
C PRO A 175 28.85 34.00 8.05
N GLY A 176 28.95 33.88 6.72
CA GLY A 176 28.38 32.74 5.98
C GLY A 176 29.21 31.47 6.18
N LEU A 177 30.54 31.60 6.15
CA LEU A 177 31.48 30.49 6.36
C LEU A 177 31.39 29.95 7.80
N ALA A 178 31.36 30.82 8.81
CA ALA A 178 31.19 30.41 10.21
C ALA A 178 29.87 29.63 10.43
N ARG A 179 28.75 30.15 9.90
CA ARG A 179 27.45 29.45 9.95
C ARG A 179 27.47 28.08 9.26
N LEU A 180 28.22 27.94 8.16
CA LEU A 180 28.36 26.67 7.47
C LEU A 180 29.19 25.66 8.27
N LEU A 181 30.28 26.09 8.93
CA LEU A 181 31.09 25.24 9.82
C LEU A 181 30.28 24.74 11.03
N ASP A 182 29.47 25.62 11.62
CA ASP A 182 28.66 25.29 12.78
C ASP A 182 27.37 24.52 12.43
N SER A 183 27.05 24.38 11.14
CA SER A 183 25.83 23.74 10.67
C SER A 183 25.68 22.30 11.18
N PRO A 184 24.59 21.99 11.90
CA PRO A 184 24.27 20.62 12.27
C PRO A 184 24.08 19.69 11.05
N ALA A 185 23.57 20.23 9.93
CA ALA A 185 23.38 19.48 8.69
C ALA A 185 24.73 19.02 8.11
N LEU A 186 25.73 19.89 8.06
CA LEU A 186 27.08 19.52 7.60
C LEU A 186 27.71 18.46 8.51
N LYS A 187 27.61 18.62 9.84
CA LYS A 187 28.11 17.64 10.82
C LYS A 187 27.46 16.26 10.65
N ARG A 188 26.15 16.20 10.43
CA ARG A 188 25.43 14.94 10.13
C ARG A 188 25.89 14.30 8.83
N LEU A 189 26.09 15.09 7.77
CA LEU A 189 26.58 14.60 6.48
C LEU A 189 28.02 14.07 6.55
N GLN A 190 28.91 14.72 7.30
CA GLN A 190 30.25 14.19 7.57
C GLN A 190 30.21 12.89 8.36
N ARG A 191 29.33 12.81 9.37
CA ARG A 191 29.16 11.57 10.13
C ARG A 191 28.66 10.43 9.26
N LEU A 192 27.74 10.71 8.33
CA LEU A 192 27.29 9.76 7.31
C LEU A 192 28.42 9.28 6.40
N GLU A 193 29.25 10.20 5.90
CA GLU A 193 30.40 9.88 5.06
C GLU A 193 31.40 8.97 5.79
N ALA A 194 31.71 9.29 7.06
CA ALA A 194 32.59 8.46 7.89
C ALA A 194 32.02 7.05 8.10
N LEU A 195 30.73 6.95 8.44
CA LEU A 195 30.05 5.67 8.65
C LEU A 195 29.95 4.84 7.37
N ALA A 196 29.88 5.45 6.18
CA ALA A 196 29.80 4.73 4.91
C ALA A 196 31.05 3.89 4.58
N SER A 197 32.17 4.15 5.26
CA SER A 197 33.39 3.36 5.12
C SER A 197 33.38 2.04 5.91
N ASP A 198 32.46 1.90 6.88
CA ASP A 198 32.32 0.72 7.73
C ASP A 198 31.71 -0.47 6.93
N ASP A 199 32.27 -1.66 7.11
CA ASP A 199 31.88 -2.85 6.34
C ASP A 199 30.43 -3.31 6.61
N LEU A 200 29.93 -3.18 7.86
CA LEU A 200 28.55 -3.50 8.18
C LEU A 200 27.59 -2.46 7.58
N VAL A 201 28.01 -1.19 7.50
CA VAL A 201 27.23 -0.16 6.79
C VAL A 201 27.19 -0.42 5.29
N ARG A 202 28.30 -0.84 4.67
CA ARG A 202 28.32 -1.23 3.24
C ARG A 202 27.42 -2.43 2.96
N GLN A 203 27.50 -3.47 3.78
CA GLN A 203 26.60 -4.63 3.67
C GLN A 203 25.13 -4.21 3.83
N TYR A 204 24.82 -3.35 4.80
CA TYR A 204 23.47 -2.77 4.95
C TYR A 204 23.01 -2.03 3.69
N GLN A 205 23.87 -1.20 3.09
CA GLN A 205 23.56 -0.50 1.83
C GLN A 205 23.29 -1.47 0.68
N LEU A 206 24.10 -2.52 0.54
CA LEU A 206 23.92 -3.57 -0.48
C LEU A 206 22.57 -4.29 -0.34
N LEU A 207 22.12 -4.56 0.90
CA LEU A 207 20.79 -5.13 1.14
C LEU A 207 19.67 -4.19 0.66
N TRP A 208 19.80 -2.89 0.93
CA TRP A 208 18.81 -1.90 0.44
C TRP A 208 18.83 -1.75 -1.07
N GLU A 209 19.98 -1.89 -1.73
CA GLU A 209 20.06 -1.91 -3.20
C GLU A 209 19.37 -3.13 -3.82
N ARG A 210 19.38 -4.28 -3.13
CA ARG A 210 18.65 -5.48 -3.54
C ARG A 210 17.13 -5.33 -3.36
N HIS A 211 16.65 -4.39 -2.53
CA HIS A 211 15.23 -4.17 -2.28
C HIS A 211 14.50 -3.40 -3.40
N GLY A 212 15.07 -3.38 -4.61
CA GLY A 212 14.49 -2.76 -5.78
C GLY A 212 15.20 -1.46 -6.18
N PRO A 213 14.82 -0.90 -7.33
CA PRO A 213 15.50 0.26 -7.86
C PRO A 213 15.36 1.46 -6.92
N ARG A 214 16.48 2.17 -6.67
CA ARG A 214 16.50 3.38 -5.84
C ARG A 214 15.48 4.39 -6.34
N SER A 215 14.77 5.07 -5.43
CA SER A 215 13.82 6.13 -5.80
C SER A 215 14.49 7.18 -6.68
N GLY A 216 13.86 7.51 -7.81
CA GLY A 216 14.40 8.44 -8.81
C GLY A 216 15.38 7.83 -9.82
N SER A 217 15.68 6.52 -9.74
CA SER A 217 16.45 5.81 -10.78
C SER A 217 15.59 5.49 -12.01
N ALA A 218 16.25 5.26 -13.15
CA ALA A 218 15.58 4.84 -14.39
C ALA A 218 14.75 3.55 -14.19
N GLY A 219 15.25 2.60 -13.39
CA GLY A 219 14.53 1.37 -13.05
C GLY A 219 13.25 1.63 -12.23
N ALA A 220 13.28 2.58 -11.31
CA ALA A 220 12.09 2.96 -10.52
C ALA A 220 11.04 3.65 -11.40
N SER A 221 11.47 4.52 -12.32
CA SER A 221 10.59 5.12 -13.32
C SER A 221 9.98 4.07 -14.26
N ALA A 222 10.77 3.14 -14.78
CA ALA A 222 10.27 2.08 -15.66
C ALA A 222 9.24 1.18 -14.97
N GLN A 223 9.52 0.75 -13.73
CA GLN A 223 8.57 0.00 -12.91
C GLN A 223 7.30 0.81 -12.61
N GLY A 224 7.43 2.10 -12.32
CA GLY A 224 6.30 2.99 -12.11
C GLY A 224 5.42 3.14 -13.36
N ILE A 225 6.02 3.27 -14.54
CA ILE A 225 5.30 3.32 -15.82
C ILE A 225 4.56 2.01 -16.08
N ALA A 226 5.24 0.87 -15.93
CA ALA A 226 4.64 -0.45 -16.15
C ALA A 226 3.48 -0.72 -15.16
N ALA A 227 3.63 -0.36 -13.88
CA ALA A 227 2.58 -0.48 -12.89
C ALA A 227 1.37 0.41 -13.22
N ARG A 228 1.61 1.65 -13.69
CA ARG A 228 0.54 2.56 -14.13
C ARG A 228 -0.20 2.02 -15.35
N GLN A 229 0.52 1.53 -16.35
CA GLN A 229 -0.08 0.96 -17.56
C GLN A 229 -0.95 -0.25 -17.23
N ARG A 230 -0.47 -1.15 -16.37
CA ARG A 230 -1.27 -2.29 -15.90
C ARG A 230 -2.51 -1.82 -15.14
N GLY A 231 -2.37 -0.86 -14.21
CA GLY A 231 -3.52 -0.30 -13.48
C GLY A 231 -4.60 0.25 -14.41
N ALA A 232 -4.19 1.05 -15.41
CA ALA A 232 -5.10 1.60 -16.41
C ALA A 232 -5.77 0.53 -17.28
N ALA A 233 -5.05 -0.55 -17.62
CA ALA A 233 -5.63 -1.67 -18.36
C ALA A 233 -6.73 -2.40 -17.57
N VAL A 234 -6.50 -2.68 -16.28
CA VAL A 234 -7.50 -3.32 -15.40
C VAL A 234 -8.71 -2.40 -15.20
N GLU A 235 -8.49 -1.10 -15.03
CA GLU A 235 -9.57 -0.11 -14.93
C GLU A 235 -10.43 -0.08 -16.20
N ALA A 236 -9.80 -0.09 -17.38
CA ALA A 236 -10.50 -0.14 -18.66
C ALA A 236 -11.31 -1.45 -18.82
N GLN A 237 -10.75 -2.59 -18.45
CA GLN A 237 -11.46 -3.89 -18.50
C GLN A 237 -12.65 -3.93 -17.53
N ALA A 238 -12.49 -3.40 -16.31
CA ALA A 238 -13.58 -3.30 -15.34
C ALA A 238 -14.71 -2.40 -15.85
N ALA A 239 -14.36 -1.22 -16.40
CA ALA A 239 -15.32 -0.30 -16.99
C ALA A 239 -16.06 -0.92 -18.19
N GLN A 240 -15.33 -1.62 -19.07
CA GLN A 240 -15.91 -2.32 -20.21
C GLN A 240 -16.91 -3.41 -19.77
N ALA A 241 -16.57 -4.19 -18.74
CA ALA A 241 -17.47 -5.21 -18.21
C ALA A 241 -18.75 -4.61 -17.60
N LEU A 242 -18.63 -3.51 -16.87
CA LEU A 242 -19.81 -2.79 -16.37
C LEU A 242 -20.64 -2.19 -17.50
N GLU A 243 -20.01 -1.70 -18.57
CA GLU A 243 -20.72 -1.10 -19.71
C GLU A 243 -21.53 -2.16 -20.46
N ALA A 244 -20.98 -3.36 -20.68
CA ALA A 244 -21.70 -4.50 -21.23
C ALA A 244 -22.91 -4.89 -20.34
N LEU A 245 -22.74 -4.86 -19.02
CA LEU A 245 -23.83 -5.11 -18.07
C LEU A 245 -24.91 -4.03 -18.16
N ALA A 246 -24.53 -2.75 -18.24
CA ALA A 246 -25.48 -1.65 -18.41
C ALA A 246 -26.29 -1.79 -19.71
N GLN A 247 -25.64 -2.13 -20.82
CA GLN A 247 -26.28 -2.40 -22.10
C GLN A 247 -27.28 -3.55 -22.00
N ARG A 248 -26.91 -4.64 -21.32
CA ARG A 248 -27.82 -5.78 -21.12
C ARG A 248 -29.01 -5.42 -20.24
N LEU A 249 -28.80 -4.66 -19.17
CA LEU A 249 -29.88 -4.16 -18.31
C LEU A 249 -30.86 -3.28 -19.08
N ASN A 250 -30.34 -2.36 -19.91
CA ASN A 250 -31.15 -1.50 -20.79
C ASN A 250 -31.91 -2.30 -21.86
N ALA A 251 -31.30 -3.35 -22.43
CA ALA A 251 -31.93 -4.18 -23.45
C ALA A 251 -33.03 -5.10 -22.91
N SER A 252 -33.03 -5.41 -21.60
CA SER A 252 -33.90 -6.43 -21.00
C SER A 252 -35.41 -6.13 -21.00
N GLY A 253 -35.87 -5.04 -21.62
CA GLY A 253 -37.27 -4.70 -21.91
C GLY A 253 -38.21 -4.54 -20.69
N ARG A 254 -37.76 -4.92 -19.50
CA ARG A 254 -38.52 -4.97 -18.24
C ARG A 254 -38.13 -3.84 -17.28
N ALA A 255 -37.03 -3.13 -17.52
CA ALA A 255 -36.60 -2.04 -16.66
C ALA A 255 -37.15 -0.69 -17.16
N PRO A 256 -37.96 0.02 -16.36
CA PRO A 256 -38.44 1.36 -16.73
C PRO A 256 -37.35 2.44 -16.67
N ALA A 257 -36.20 2.13 -16.06
CA ALA A 257 -35.09 3.06 -15.82
C ALA A 257 -33.88 2.75 -16.72
N SER A 258 -33.20 3.81 -17.17
CA SER A 258 -31.95 3.72 -17.91
C SER A 258 -30.76 3.45 -16.99
N TYR A 259 -29.79 2.69 -17.49
CA TYR A 259 -28.52 2.40 -16.83
C TYR A 259 -27.35 2.99 -17.61
N ARG A 260 -26.31 3.43 -16.90
CA ARG A 260 -25.05 3.87 -17.51
C ARG A 260 -23.85 3.61 -16.59
N VAL A 261 -22.66 3.63 -17.16
CA VAL A 261 -21.40 3.56 -16.39
C VAL A 261 -20.72 4.91 -16.37
N VAL A 262 -20.06 5.20 -15.25
CA VAL A 262 -19.14 6.33 -15.11
C VAL A 262 -17.82 5.84 -14.55
N THR A 263 -16.72 6.53 -14.88
CA THR A 263 -15.37 6.19 -14.42
C THR A 263 -14.71 7.33 -13.66
N SER A 264 -13.78 6.97 -12.77
CA SER A 264 -13.06 7.90 -11.88
C SER A 264 -13.99 8.84 -11.11
N MET A 265 -15.05 8.29 -10.51
CA MET A 265 -16.09 9.04 -9.80
C MET A 265 -15.56 9.59 -8.47
N ARG A 266 -15.44 10.93 -8.36
CA ARG A 266 -14.87 11.62 -7.19
C ARG A 266 -15.96 12.05 -6.20
N VAL A 267 -15.73 11.75 -4.93
CA VAL A 267 -16.62 12.11 -3.83
C VAL A 267 -16.52 13.62 -3.54
N PRO A 268 -17.63 14.39 -3.60
CA PRO A 268 -17.59 15.83 -3.40
C PRO A 268 -17.38 16.20 -1.93
N ALA A 269 -16.74 17.36 -1.71
CA ALA A 269 -16.50 17.90 -0.37
C ALA A 269 -17.77 18.40 0.33
N SER A 270 -18.91 18.47 -0.37
CA SER A 270 -20.20 18.88 0.19
C SER A 270 -20.88 17.80 1.04
N ILE A 271 -20.37 16.57 1.05
CA ILE A 271 -20.87 15.53 1.95
C ILE A 271 -20.32 15.78 3.36
N PRO A 272 -21.17 15.88 4.40
CA PRO A 272 -20.77 16.32 5.75
C PRO A 272 -20.10 15.20 6.55
N ALA A 273 -18.91 14.76 6.12
CA ALA A 273 -18.13 13.73 6.80
C ALA A 273 -16.61 13.94 6.60
N THR A 274 -15.80 13.25 7.41
CA THR A 274 -14.33 13.34 7.30
C THR A 274 -13.82 12.51 6.12
N HIS A 275 -13.13 13.16 5.19
CA HIS A 275 -12.48 12.51 4.04
C HIS A 275 -11.13 11.86 4.38
N GLU A 276 -10.61 12.09 5.59
CA GLU A 276 -9.29 11.61 5.99
C GLU A 276 -9.20 10.07 5.91
N ARG A 277 -8.26 9.57 5.09
CA ARG A 277 -7.99 8.14 4.87
C ARG A 277 -9.18 7.34 4.31
N ALA A 278 -10.27 8.01 3.96
CA ALA A 278 -11.41 7.42 3.28
C ALA A 278 -11.09 7.27 1.79
N LYS A 279 -11.77 6.34 1.13
CA LYS A 279 -11.77 6.27 -0.31
C LYS A 279 -12.67 7.36 -0.88
N THR A 280 -12.11 8.20 -1.74
CA THR A 280 -12.76 9.41 -2.29
C THR A 280 -12.85 9.40 -3.82
N GLU A 281 -12.46 8.31 -4.45
CA GLU A 281 -12.52 8.11 -5.90
C GLU A 281 -12.84 6.64 -6.16
N TRP A 282 -13.73 6.36 -7.11
CA TRP A 282 -14.13 5.02 -7.53
C TRP A 282 -13.82 4.81 -9.02
N ASP A 283 -13.20 3.69 -9.34
CA ASP A 283 -12.65 3.45 -10.68
C ASP A 283 -13.75 3.32 -11.74
N ALA A 284 -14.78 2.50 -11.49
CA ALA A 284 -15.95 2.39 -12.34
C ALA A 284 -17.23 2.19 -11.52
N VAL A 285 -18.34 2.81 -11.94
CA VAL A 285 -19.60 2.81 -11.20
C VAL A 285 -20.77 2.60 -12.14
N LEU A 286 -21.62 1.61 -11.84
CA LEU A 286 -22.88 1.38 -12.53
C LEU A 286 -23.98 2.21 -11.87
N LEU A 287 -24.64 3.04 -12.66
CA LEU A 287 -25.71 3.94 -12.22
C LEU A 287 -27.04 3.55 -12.85
N ARG A 288 -28.12 3.74 -12.08
CA ARG A 288 -29.51 3.66 -12.54
C ARG A 288 -30.17 5.03 -12.44
N GLN A 289 -30.93 5.41 -13.45
CA GLN A 289 -31.68 6.65 -13.46
C GLN A 289 -32.84 6.60 -12.45
N VAL A 290 -33.01 7.67 -11.66
CA VAL A 290 -34.18 7.83 -10.78
C VAL A 290 -35.42 8.12 -11.63
N LEU A 291 -36.55 7.52 -11.26
CA LEU A 291 -37.86 7.78 -11.87
C LEU A 291 -38.81 8.45 -10.86
N PRO A 292 -39.71 9.35 -11.31
CA PRO A 292 -39.83 9.88 -12.67
C PRO A 292 -38.60 10.71 -13.09
N VAL A 293 -38.41 10.89 -14.39
CA VAL A 293 -37.27 11.66 -14.91
C VAL A 293 -37.55 13.15 -14.71
N GLU A 294 -36.85 13.75 -13.75
CA GLU A 294 -36.90 15.18 -13.46
C GLU A 294 -35.61 15.87 -13.93
N GLU A 295 -35.70 17.16 -14.28
CA GLU A 295 -34.53 17.98 -14.56
C GLU A 295 -34.09 18.75 -13.30
N PRO A 296 -32.81 18.65 -12.88
CA PRO A 296 -31.73 17.90 -13.50
C PRO A 296 -31.76 16.40 -13.15
N GLN A 297 -31.46 15.56 -14.14
CA GLN A 297 -31.50 14.09 -14.02
C GLN A 297 -30.65 13.56 -12.86
N ALA A 298 -31.30 12.87 -11.92
CA ALA A 298 -30.67 12.22 -10.78
C ALA A 298 -30.46 10.71 -11.01
N TRP A 299 -29.42 10.16 -10.38
CA TRP A 299 -28.99 8.77 -10.51
C TRP A 299 -28.77 8.12 -9.14
N GLU A 300 -28.87 6.79 -9.13
CA GLU A 300 -28.59 5.92 -7.98
C GLU A 300 -27.44 4.97 -8.29
N ILE A 301 -26.64 4.64 -7.28
CA ILE A 301 -25.56 3.67 -7.38
C ILE A 301 -26.14 2.25 -7.33
N CYS A 302 -25.81 1.44 -8.34
CA CYS A 302 -26.10 0.01 -8.36
C CYS A 302 -24.88 -0.83 -7.98
N LEU A 303 -23.69 -0.45 -8.46
CA LEU A 303 -22.47 -1.22 -8.29
C LEU A 303 -21.24 -0.30 -8.32
N LEU A 304 -20.30 -0.55 -7.42
CA LEU A 304 -19.01 0.12 -7.31
C LEU A 304 -17.92 -0.89 -7.64
N ALA A 305 -17.12 -0.64 -8.67
CA ALA A 305 -16.01 -1.50 -9.06
C ALA A 305 -14.67 -0.82 -8.84
N GLU A 306 -13.71 -1.62 -8.36
CA GLU A 306 -12.38 -1.20 -8.00
C GLU A 306 -11.33 -2.06 -8.69
N ALA A 307 -10.54 -1.45 -9.56
CA ALA A 307 -9.46 -2.11 -10.27
C ALA A 307 -8.26 -2.31 -9.34
N LYS A 308 -7.71 -3.53 -9.33
CA LYS A 308 -6.53 -3.89 -8.54
C LYS A 308 -5.52 -4.59 -9.42
N ALA A 309 -4.32 -4.02 -9.48
CA ALA A 309 -3.21 -4.54 -10.28
C ALA A 309 -2.61 -5.87 -9.76
N SER A 310 -3.05 -6.32 -8.58
CA SER A 310 -2.72 -7.62 -8.02
C SER A 310 -3.76 -7.99 -6.98
N VAL A 311 -3.83 -9.28 -6.67
CA VAL A 311 -4.79 -9.77 -5.69
C VAL A 311 -4.50 -9.24 -4.27
N ASP A 312 -3.22 -9.16 -3.91
CA ASP A 312 -2.82 -8.73 -2.56
C ASP A 312 -3.14 -7.25 -2.29
N ALA A 313 -3.16 -6.40 -3.33
CA ALA A 313 -3.42 -4.98 -3.21
C ALA A 313 -4.82 -4.70 -2.62
N ALA A 314 -5.80 -5.52 -2.96
CA ALA A 314 -7.18 -5.38 -2.50
C ALA A 314 -7.31 -5.48 -0.97
N THR A 315 -6.51 -6.33 -0.32
CA THR A 315 -6.51 -6.53 1.14
C THR A 315 -6.14 -5.25 1.88
N THR A 316 -5.19 -4.47 1.35
CA THR A 316 -4.77 -3.19 1.94
C THR A 316 -5.74 -2.05 1.69
N ASP A 317 -6.61 -2.20 0.67
CA ASP A 317 -7.58 -1.19 0.26
C ASP A 317 -8.89 -1.26 1.06
N LEU A 318 -9.31 -2.47 1.50
CA LEU A 318 -10.59 -2.66 2.19
C LEU A 318 -10.84 -1.67 3.35
N PRO A 319 -9.89 -1.36 4.25
CA PRO A 319 -10.15 -0.38 5.31
C PRO A 319 -10.44 1.04 4.78
N LYS A 320 -9.83 1.44 3.66
CA LYS A 320 -10.11 2.73 3.00
C LYS A 320 -11.48 2.69 2.32
N LEU A 321 -11.81 1.59 1.65
CA LEU A 321 -13.11 1.36 1.04
C LEU A 321 -14.24 1.45 2.08
N LEU A 322 -14.12 0.73 3.20
CA LEU A 322 -15.10 0.76 4.28
C LEU A 322 -15.30 2.17 4.87
N ARG A 323 -14.22 2.94 5.02
CA ARG A 323 -14.31 4.35 5.42
C ARG A 323 -14.99 5.21 4.35
N GLY A 324 -14.73 4.96 3.06
CA GLY A 324 -15.39 5.63 1.94
C GLY A 324 -16.90 5.37 1.91
N LEU A 325 -17.34 4.12 2.10
CA LEU A 325 -18.76 3.79 2.18
C LEU A 325 -19.44 4.45 3.40
N ARG A 326 -18.77 4.45 4.56
CA ARG A 326 -19.29 5.16 5.74
C ARG A 326 -19.36 6.66 5.52
N LEU A 327 -18.41 7.25 4.81
CA LEU A 327 -18.45 8.66 4.42
C LEU A 327 -19.69 8.93 3.56
N LEU A 328 -19.92 8.14 2.50
CA LEU A 328 -21.10 8.28 1.64
C LEU A 328 -22.41 8.11 2.41
N ALA A 329 -22.43 7.27 3.44
CA ALA A 329 -23.60 7.07 4.29
C ALA A 329 -24.03 8.31 5.11
N HIS A 330 -23.20 9.36 5.20
CA HIS A 330 -23.54 10.63 5.84
C HIS A 330 -24.25 11.62 4.90
N ALA A 331 -24.45 11.27 3.64
CA ALA A 331 -25.21 12.09 2.70
C ALA A 331 -26.63 12.34 3.22
N ASP A 332 -27.09 13.59 3.12
CA ASP A 332 -28.48 13.94 3.38
C ASP A 332 -29.37 13.25 2.35
N ARG A 333 -30.38 12.51 2.82
CA ARG A 333 -31.21 11.65 1.99
C ARG A 333 -31.99 12.42 0.94
N ASP A 334 -32.33 13.69 1.20
CA ASP A 334 -33.15 14.53 0.33
C ASP A 334 -32.31 15.49 -0.54
N THR A 335 -30.97 15.36 -0.48
CA THR A 335 -30.04 16.18 -1.26
C THR A 335 -29.52 15.45 -2.49
N VAL A 336 -29.38 16.17 -3.60
CA VAL A 336 -28.70 15.69 -4.82
C VAL A 336 -27.29 16.26 -4.89
N TYR A 337 -26.30 15.36 -4.92
CA TYR A 337 -24.88 15.71 -4.89
C TYR A 337 -24.26 15.62 -6.28
N ALA A 338 -23.41 16.59 -6.64
CA ALA A 338 -22.66 16.59 -7.90
C ALA A 338 -21.32 15.87 -7.72
N PHE A 339 -21.09 14.81 -8.50
CA PHE A 339 -19.85 14.04 -8.54
C PHE A 339 -19.13 14.30 -9.86
N GLU A 340 -17.82 14.54 -9.79
CA GLU A 340 -16.96 14.63 -10.97
C GLU A 340 -16.60 13.23 -11.47
N THR A 341 -16.68 13.02 -12.79
CA THR A 341 -16.34 11.76 -13.47
C THR A 341 -15.63 12.06 -14.79
N GLN A 342 -15.05 11.06 -15.46
CA GLN A 342 -14.52 11.25 -16.81
C GLN A 342 -15.61 11.58 -17.85
N GLN A 343 -16.86 11.18 -17.60
CA GLN A 343 -18.02 11.45 -18.46
C GLN A 343 -18.72 12.79 -18.12
N GLY A 344 -18.09 13.63 -17.29
CA GLY A 344 -18.63 14.90 -16.82
C GLY A 344 -19.29 14.79 -15.44
N VAL A 345 -20.05 15.83 -15.07
CA VAL A 345 -20.69 15.88 -13.75
C VAL A 345 -21.93 15.00 -13.72
N VAL A 346 -22.02 14.13 -12.72
CA VAL A 346 -23.18 13.26 -12.49
C VAL A 346 -23.83 13.59 -11.16
N ARG A 347 -25.16 13.56 -11.12
CA ARG A 347 -25.95 13.95 -9.96
C ARG A 347 -26.49 12.72 -9.26
N LEU A 348 -26.08 12.49 -8.02
CA LEU A 348 -26.46 11.32 -7.22
C LEU A 348 -27.39 11.70 -6.08
N HIS A 349 -28.46 10.93 -5.92
CA HIS A 349 -29.42 11.13 -4.84
C HIS A 349 -28.82 10.65 -3.52
N GLY A 350 -28.85 11.49 -2.48
CA GLY A 350 -28.26 11.18 -1.19
C GLY A 350 -28.89 9.96 -0.52
N ALA A 351 -30.17 9.69 -0.74
CA ALA A 351 -30.78 8.43 -0.28
C ALA A 351 -30.10 7.17 -0.84
N SER A 352 -29.58 7.20 -2.08
CA SER A 352 -28.82 6.08 -2.65
C SER A 352 -27.45 5.94 -1.99
N LEU A 353 -26.77 7.06 -1.73
CA LEU A 353 -25.49 7.07 -1.00
C LEU A 353 -25.66 6.55 0.45
N GLY A 354 -26.72 6.99 1.12
CA GLY A 354 -27.11 6.55 2.47
C GLY A 354 -27.49 5.07 2.57
N ALA A 355 -27.89 4.45 1.45
CA ALA A 355 -28.26 3.03 1.41
C ALA A 355 -27.05 2.09 1.27
N LEU A 356 -25.85 2.61 0.96
CA LEU A 356 -24.64 1.82 0.84
C LEU A 356 -24.24 1.24 2.21
N ARG A 357 -24.22 -0.08 2.31
CA ARG A 357 -23.87 -0.79 3.54
C ARG A 357 -22.39 -1.18 3.55
N ALA A 358 -21.73 -0.96 4.68
CA ALA A 358 -20.33 -1.30 4.90
C ALA A 358 -20.13 -2.66 5.60
N ASP A 359 -21.18 -3.46 5.78
CA ASP A 359 -21.10 -4.83 6.27
C ASP A 359 -20.93 -5.84 5.12
N ALA A 360 -20.56 -7.08 5.43
CA ALA A 360 -20.22 -8.09 4.42
C ALA A 360 -21.35 -8.39 3.43
N ALA A 361 -22.61 -8.42 3.90
CA ALA A 361 -23.76 -8.68 3.05
C ALA A 361 -24.03 -7.51 2.09
N GLY A 362 -23.92 -6.28 2.59
CA GLY A 362 -23.99 -5.07 1.77
C GLY A 362 -22.93 -5.02 0.70
N LEU A 363 -21.69 -5.31 1.07
CA LEU A 363 -20.56 -5.29 0.13
C LEU A 363 -20.75 -6.27 -1.02
N ALA A 364 -21.20 -7.50 -0.75
CA ALA A 364 -21.35 -8.54 -1.77
C ALA A 364 -22.31 -8.16 -2.90
N GLY A 365 -23.31 -7.30 -2.63
CA GLY A 365 -24.28 -6.86 -3.63
C GLY A 365 -23.91 -5.55 -4.33
N THR A 366 -22.98 -4.75 -3.80
CA THR A 366 -22.76 -3.37 -4.27
C THR A 366 -21.30 -3.05 -4.56
N VAL A 367 -20.35 -3.92 -4.23
CA VAL A 367 -18.92 -3.69 -4.42
C VAL A 367 -18.25 -4.88 -5.12
N LEU A 368 -17.43 -4.58 -6.13
CA LEU A 368 -16.53 -5.54 -6.78
C LEU A 368 -15.09 -5.06 -6.72
N TYR A 369 -14.17 -5.98 -6.44
CA TYR A 369 -12.76 -5.81 -6.77
C TYR A 369 -12.49 -6.51 -8.10
N CYS A 370 -12.05 -5.77 -9.12
CA CYS A 370 -11.68 -6.32 -10.42
C CYS A 370 -10.18 -6.53 -10.48
N CYS A 371 -9.74 -7.74 -10.83
CA CYS A 371 -8.33 -8.07 -11.00
C CYS A 371 -8.15 -8.97 -12.23
N ASP A 372 -7.16 -8.64 -13.07
CA ASP A 372 -6.79 -9.38 -14.29
C ASP A 372 -5.69 -10.44 -14.04
N ALA A 373 -5.26 -10.59 -12.78
CA ALA A 373 -4.23 -11.57 -12.44
C ALA A 373 -4.76 -13.00 -12.63
N PRO A 374 -3.93 -13.96 -13.06
CA PRO A 374 -4.36 -15.36 -13.11
C PRO A 374 -4.70 -15.88 -11.71
N ALA A 375 -5.55 -16.91 -11.65
CA ALA A 375 -5.84 -17.60 -10.40
C ALA A 375 -4.54 -18.20 -9.81
N GLU A 376 -4.35 -18.04 -8.51
CA GLU A 376 -3.18 -18.58 -7.81
C GLU A 376 -3.34 -20.09 -7.61
N ALA A 377 -2.30 -20.87 -7.93
CA ALA A 377 -2.28 -22.32 -7.67
C ALA A 377 -2.29 -22.63 -6.16
N GLY A 378 -1.78 -21.72 -5.33
CA GLY A 378 -1.82 -21.80 -3.88
C GLY A 378 -1.91 -20.39 -3.29
N PRO A 379 -3.03 -20.01 -2.62
CA PRO A 379 -3.23 -18.66 -2.16
C PRO A 379 -2.26 -18.29 -1.04
N ARG A 380 -1.64 -17.10 -1.15
CA ARG A 380 -0.80 -16.56 -0.08
C ARG A 380 -1.66 -16.09 1.11
N LEU A 381 -1.69 -16.89 2.17
CA LEU A 381 -2.51 -16.58 3.37
C LEU A 381 -1.90 -15.53 4.29
N LEU A 382 -0.56 -15.51 4.40
CA LEU A 382 0.16 -14.51 5.19
C LEU A 382 0.55 -13.33 4.29
N GLY A 383 -0.18 -12.23 4.39
CA GLY A 383 0.10 -11.01 3.62
C GLY A 383 1.47 -10.42 3.96
N ALA A 384 2.09 -9.69 3.02
CA ALA A 384 3.42 -9.10 3.18
C ALA A 384 3.50 -8.15 4.39
N ALA A 385 2.45 -7.35 4.63
CA ALA A 385 2.38 -6.44 5.78
C ALA A 385 2.35 -7.21 7.11
N SER A 386 1.50 -8.23 7.24
CA SER A 386 1.42 -9.08 8.44
C SER A 386 2.73 -9.82 8.68
N ARG A 387 3.34 -10.39 7.62
CA ARG A 387 4.67 -11.01 7.66
C ARG A 387 5.71 -10.04 8.19
N MET A 388 5.80 -8.84 7.61
CA MET A 388 6.80 -7.85 8.01
C MET A 388 6.57 -7.38 9.45
N GLN A 389 5.32 -7.20 9.89
CA GLN A 389 5.00 -6.85 11.27
C GLN A 389 5.48 -7.92 12.27
N LEU A 390 5.24 -9.21 11.97
CA LEU A 390 5.72 -10.35 12.76
C LEU A 390 7.24 -10.42 12.82
N LEU A 391 7.91 -10.25 11.67
CA LEU A 391 9.37 -10.24 11.59
C LEU A 391 9.98 -9.04 12.31
N SER A 392 9.32 -7.88 12.28
CA SER A 392 9.78 -6.64 12.91
C SER A 392 9.53 -6.57 14.42
N ALA A 393 8.86 -7.57 15.01
CA ALA A 393 8.65 -7.60 16.45
C ALA A 393 9.98 -7.69 17.20
N GLN A 394 10.07 -7.05 18.37
CA GLN A 394 11.29 -7.00 19.17
C GLN A 394 11.87 -8.41 19.44
N ALA A 395 11.05 -9.34 19.92
CA ALA A 395 11.47 -10.72 20.18
C ALA A 395 11.90 -11.47 18.90
N SER A 396 11.31 -11.16 17.74
CA SER A 396 11.73 -11.71 16.45
C SER A 396 13.10 -11.18 16.03
N LEU A 397 13.37 -9.89 16.22
CA LEU A 397 14.67 -9.27 15.94
C LEU A 397 15.75 -9.76 16.90
N ASP A 398 15.43 -9.98 18.18
CA ASP A 398 16.35 -10.54 19.17
C ASP A 398 16.72 -11.99 18.83
N PHE A 399 15.72 -12.82 18.52
CA PHE A 399 15.93 -14.20 18.07
C PHE A 399 16.76 -14.27 16.78
N ALA A 400 16.44 -13.43 15.80
CA ALA A 400 17.18 -13.32 14.56
C ALA A 400 18.64 -12.84 14.79
N GLY A 401 18.83 -11.94 15.75
CA GLY A 401 20.15 -11.47 16.15
C GLY A 401 21.00 -12.54 16.81
N ALA A 402 20.42 -13.42 17.63
CA ALA A 402 21.10 -14.57 18.19
C ALA A 402 21.51 -15.58 17.09
N LEU A 403 20.60 -15.90 16.17
CA LEU A 403 20.89 -16.79 15.02
C LEU A 403 22.08 -16.30 14.20
N ALA A 404 22.13 -15.00 13.92
CA ALA A 404 23.17 -14.41 13.10
C ALA A 404 24.52 -14.21 13.84
N HIS A 405 24.61 -14.54 15.14
CA HIS A 405 25.88 -14.73 15.87
C HIS A 405 26.27 -16.22 15.98
N ALA A 406 25.58 -17.11 15.26
CA ALA A 406 25.71 -18.57 15.39
C ALA A 406 25.50 -19.07 16.84
N GLN A 407 24.73 -18.34 17.64
CA GLN A 407 24.33 -18.78 18.98
C GLN A 407 23.16 -19.76 18.87
N ALA A 408 23.06 -20.69 19.82
CA ALA A 408 21.92 -21.58 19.93
C ALA A 408 20.67 -20.77 20.30
N ALA A 409 19.90 -20.36 19.29
CA ALA A 409 18.69 -19.58 19.49
C ALA A 409 17.52 -20.49 19.89
N ASN A 410 17.03 -20.34 21.12
CA ASN A 410 15.86 -21.05 21.62
C ASN A 410 14.57 -20.44 21.03
N SER A 411 13.75 -21.23 20.33
CA SER A 411 12.48 -20.76 19.75
C SER A 411 11.51 -20.26 20.83
N ALA A 412 11.61 -20.74 22.07
CA ALA A 412 10.80 -20.25 23.19
C ALA A 412 10.95 -18.73 23.43
N ALA A 413 12.06 -18.12 22.99
CA ALA A 413 12.25 -16.66 23.04
C ALA A 413 11.22 -15.88 22.19
N LEU A 414 10.52 -16.53 21.26
CA LEU A 414 9.46 -15.95 20.43
C LEU A 414 8.07 -15.95 21.10
N ALA A 415 7.92 -16.61 22.26
CA ALA A 415 6.65 -16.63 23.00
C ALA A 415 6.04 -15.24 23.30
N PRO A 416 6.82 -14.16 23.53
CA PRO A 416 6.25 -12.82 23.69
C PRO A 416 5.47 -12.32 22.45
N VAL A 417 5.84 -12.74 21.24
CA VAL A 417 5.10 -12.36 20.01
C VAL A 417 3.70 -12.95 20.03
N TRP A 418 3.57 -14.19 20.49
CA TRP A 418 2.27 -14.86 20.66
C TRP A 418 1.38 -14.15 21.67
N HIS A 419 1.89 -13.82 22.87
CA HIS A 419 1.08 -13.11 23.88
C HIS A 419 0.63 -11.74 23.35
N GLN A 420 1.54 -10.98 22.75
CA GLN A 420 1.19 -9.67 22.19
C GLN A 420 0.18 -9.76 21.05
N LEU A 421 0.26 -10.80 20.20
CA LEU A 421 -0.70 -11.03 19.12
C LEU A 421 -2.14 -11.16 19.66
N LEU A 422 -2.32 -11.81 20.82
CA LEU A 422 -3.62 -12.04 21.43
C LEU A 422 -4.11 -10.86 22.28
N GLU A 423 -3.21 -10.17 22.97
CA GLU A 423 -3.56 -9.19 24.00
C GLU A 423 -3.48 -7.74 23.53
N SER A 424 -2.64 -7.43 22.54
CA SER A 424 -2.34 -6.04 22.18
C SER A 424 -3.11 -5.58 20.93
N PRO A 425 -3.84 -4.44 21.01
CA PRO A 425 -4.59 -3.89 19.87
C PRO A 425 -3.76 -3.62 18.62
N ARG A 426 -2.45 -3.39 18.77
CA ARG A 426 -1.54 -3.14 17.64
C ARG A 426 -1.44 -4.33 16.67
N TRP A 427 -1.76 -5.53 17.13
CA TRP A 427 -1.71 -6.76 16.34
C TRP A 427 -3.06 -7.13 15.73
N HIS A 428 -4.10 -6.32 15.91
CA HIS A 428 -5.45 -6.62 15.46
C HIS A 428 -5.53 -6.90 13.94
N SER A 429 -4.76 -6.18 13.12
CA SER A 429 -4.67 -6.43 11.68
C SER A 429 -4.08 -7.79 11.34
N VAL A 430 -3.05 -8.23 12.08
CA VAL A 430 -2.41 -9.53 11.90
C VAL A 430 -3.34 -10.64 12.39
N LEU A 431 -3.95 -10.46 13.56
CA LEU A 431 -4.89 -11.43 14.14
C LEU A 431 -6.13 -11.63 13.25
N ASN A 432 -6.61 -10.58 12.59
CA ASN A 432 -7.77 -10.63 11.68
C ASN A 432 -7.38 -10.72 10.20
N GLN A 433 -6.16 -11.16 9.88
CA GLN A 433 -5.72 -11.19 8.48
C GLN A 433 -6.56 -12.12 7.61
N TYR A 434 -6.97 -13.29 8.12
CA TYR A 434 -7.66 -14.29 7.32
C TYR A 434 -9.11 -13.89 7.03
N PRO A 435 -9.92 -13.44 8.02
CA PRO A 435 -11.25 -12.90 7.75
C PRO A 435 -11.22 -11.73 6.77
N THR A 436 -10.23 -10.84 6.91
CA THR A 436 -10.05 -9.68 6.01
C THR A 436 -9.73 -10.15 4.59
N LEU A 437 -8.77 -11.07 4.44
CA LEU A 437 -8.40 -11.65 3.15
C LEU A 437 -9.60 -12.38 2.52
N TRP A 438 -10.29 -13.22 3.29
CA TRP A 438 -11.47 -13.95 2.83
C TRP A 438 -12.54 -12.99 2.31
N GLN A 439 -12.89 -11.95 3.09
CA GLN A 439 -13.89 -10.96 2.69
C GLN A 439 -13.51 -10.25 1.39
N VAL A 440 -12.24 -9.86 1.21
CA VAL A 440 -11.78 -9.25 -0.03
C VAL A 440 -11.87 -10.21 -1.21
N ARG A 441 -11.48 -11.47 -1.02
CA ARG A 441 -11.50 -12.50 -2.05
C ARG A 441 -12.92 -12.87 -2.48
N GLU A 442 -13.90 -12.76 -1.59
CA GLU A 442 -15.33 -12.89 -1.92
C GLU A 442 -15.81 -11.80 -2.89
N LEU A 443 -15.32 -10.56 -2.72
CA LEU A 443 -15.69 -9.43 -3.56
C LEU A 443 -14.95 -9.42 -4.91
N MET A 444 -13.92 -10.26 -5.05
CA MET A 444 -13.04 -10.19 -6.20
C MET A 444 -13.54 -11.00 -7.40
N VAL A 445 -13.43 -10.41 -8.59
CA VAL A 445 -13.82 -11.00 -9.87
C VAL A 445 -12.75 -10.73 -10.92
N HIS A 446 -12.64 -11.65 -11.89
CA HIS A 446 -11.88 -11.40 -13.10
C HIS A 446 -12.80 -10.71 -14.11
N PRO A 447 -12.37 -9.65 -14.83
CA PRO A 447 -13.20 -8.99 -15.83
C PRO A 447 -13.80 -9.97 -16.87
N ASP A 448 -13.00 -10.91 -17.38
CA ASP A 448 -13.48 -11.96 -18.30
C ASP A 448 -14.57 -12.87 -17.71
N ASP A 449 -14.49 -13.23 -16.42
CA ASP A 449 -15.55 -14.02 -15.76
C ASP A 449 -16.84 -13.22 -15.63
N LEU A 450 -16.71 -11.91 -15.39
CA LEU A 450 -17.85 -11.00 -15.35
C LEU A 450 -18.52 -10.95 -16.72
N MET A 451 -17.72 -10.79 -17.78
CA MET A 451 -18.18 -10.78 -19.17
C MET A 451 -18.86 -12.10 -19.57
N ALA A 452 -18.29 -13.24 -19.19
CA ALA A 452 -18.88 -14.55 -19.44
C ALA A 452 -20.27 -14.67 -18.80
N ALA A 453 -20.39 -14.32 -17.51
CA ALA A 453 -21.66 -14.37 -16.80
C ALA A 453 -22.72 -13.41 -17.39
N ILE A 454 -22.32 -12.21 -17.84
CA ILE A 454 -23.22 -11.26 -18.53
C ILE A 454 -23.83 -11.92 -19.79
N ASN A 455 -23.00 -12.62 -20.57
CA ASN A 455 -23.43 -13.28 -21.81
C ASN A 455 -24.32 -14.50 -21.55
N GLU A 456 -23.98 -15.33 -20.55
CA GLU A 456 -24.74 -16.55 -20.20
C GLU A 456 -26.12 -16.23 -19.63
N THR A 457 -26.19 -15.30 -18.67
CA THR A 457 -27.47 -14.85 -18.06
C THR A 457 -28.39 -14.22 -19.10
N GLY A 458 -27.82 -13.70 -20.19
CA GLY A 458 -28.58 -13.19 -21.32
C GLY A 458 -29.31 -14.29 -22.09
N ASN A 459 -28.61 -15.37 -22.44
CA ASN A 459 -29.16 -16.46 -23.25
C ASN A 459 -30.26 -17.25 -22.52
N GLU A 460 -30.18 -17.39 -21.20
CA GLU A 460 -31.20 -18.08 -20.40
C GLU A 460 -32.54 -17.33 -20.35
N ILE A 461 -32.50 -15.99 -20.36
CA ILE A 461 -33.72 -15.17 -20.35
C ILE A 461 -34.37 -15.12 -21.74
N ASP A 462 -33.57 -15.05 -22.81
CA ASP A 462 -34.09 -14.99 -24.17
C ASP A 462 -34.72 -16.34 -24.61
N SER A 463 -34.18 -17.46 -24.13
CA SER A 463 -34.72 -18.81 -24.39
C SER A 463 -35.97 -19.17 -23.56
N GLY A 464 -36.21 -18.50 -22.42
CA GLY A 464 -37.37 -18.70 -21.55
C GLY A 464 -38.66 -17.99 -21.99
N THR A 465 -38.63 -17.23 -23.08
CA THR A 465 -39.78 -16.47 -23.63
C THR A 465 -40.45 -17.14 -24.84
N GLY A 466 -40.07 -18.39 -25.15
CA GLY A 466 -40.54 -19.14 -26.32
C GLY A 466 -41.33 -20.41 -26.01
N ALA A 467 -42.17 -20.42 -24.97
CA ALA A 467 -43.14 -21.49 -24.71
C ALA A 467 -44.51 -20.92 -24.32
#